data_AF-A0A967GLF6-F1
#
_entry.id   AF-A0A967GLF6-F1
#
_cell.length_a   1.000
_cell.length_b   1.000
_cell.length_c   1.000
_cell.angle_alpha   90.00
_cell.angle_beta   90.00
_cell.angle_gamma   90.00
#
_symmetry.space_group_name_H-M   'P 1'
#
loop_
_entity.id
_entity.type
_entity.pdbx_description
1 polymer ?
#
loop_
_entity_poly.entity_id
_entity_poly.type
_entity_poly.pdbx_seq_one_letter_code
_entity_poly.pdbx_strand_id
1 'polypeptide(L)'
;MLHYHGGGWVIMNPDTHDDLCRQLATRAGCNFVSVDYRLAPETRFPGAVDDCYAALCWVAENPDKVGADPSKLGVIGDSAGGNLAAAVALRAQREGGPRLGCQVLTYPAVD
;
A
#
# COMPACT_ATOMS: atom_id res chain seq x y z
N MET A 1 -1.30 -7.70 -3.69
CA MET A 1 -0.41 -6.77 -2.99
C MET A 1 -0.96 -5.36 -3.14
N LEU A 2 -1.13 -4.63 -2.03
CA LEU A 2 -1.36 -3.19 -2.08
C LEU A 2 -0.01 -2.49 -2.09
N HIS A 3 0.20 -1.67 -3.11
CA HIS A 3 1.43 -0.90 -3.31
C HIS A 3 1.21 0.56 -2.94
N TYR A 4 2.11 1.09 -2.11
CA TYR A 4 2.17 2.50 -1.73
C TYR A 4 3.49 3.06 -2.26
N HIS A 5 3.42 4.05 -3.14
CA HIS A 5 4.60 4.64 -3.77
C HIS A 5 5.45 5.45 -2.78
N GLY A 6 6.73 5.67 -3.11
CA GLY A 6 7.62 6.56 -2.36
C GLY A 6 7.33 8.05 -2.57
N GLY A 7 8.36 8.89 -2.42
CA GLY A 7 8.25 10.33 -2.71
C GLY A 7 8.00 11.23 -1.50
N GLY A 8 8.45 10.81 -0.32
CA GLY A 8 8.46 11.68 0.87
C GLY A 8 7.09 12.22 1.26
N TRP A 9 6.01 11.46 0.98
CA TRP A 9 4.61 11.86 1.17
C TRP A 9 4.16 13.12 0.39
N VAL A 10 5.00 13.67 -0.48
CA VAL A 10 4.79 14.98 -1.13
C VAL A 10 4.77 14.89 -2.65
N ILE A 11 5.49 13.94 -3.23
CA ILE A 11 5.64 13.78 -4.67
C ILE A 11 5.40 12.33 -5.10
N MET A 12 5.49 12.10 -6.41
CA MET A 12 5.25 10.81 -7.08
C MET A 12 3.77 10.43 -7.09
N ASN A 13 3.47 9.37 -7.83
CA ASN A 13 2.13 8.85 -8.08
C ASN A 13 2.24 7.42 -8.65
N PRO A 14 1.13 6.72 -8.93
CA PRO A 14 1.19 5.40 -9.55
C PRO A 14 1.98 5.33 -10.86
N ASP A 15 1.90 6.34 -11.72
CA ASP A 15 2.61 6.35 -13.02
C ASP A 15 4.13 6.27 -12.84
N THR A 16 4.68 6.98 -11.84
CA THR A 16 6.12 6.91 -11.54
C THR A 16 6.60 5.53 -11.08
N HIS A 17 5.68 4.64 -10.66
CA HIS A 17 5.96 3.30 -10.17
C HIS A 17 5.32 2.18 -11.03
N ASP A 18 4.72 2.51 -12.19
CA ASP A 18 3.98 1.55 -13.02
C ASP A 18 4.90 0.41 -13.50
N ASP A 19 6.06 0.75 -14.07
CA ASP A 19 7.04 -0.24 -14.55
C ASP A 19 7.51 -1.18 -13.43
N LEU A 20 7.75 -0.64 -12.24
CA LEU A 20 8.13 -1.41 -11.05
C LEU A 20 6.99 -2.37 -10.66
N CYS A 21 5.76 -1.85 -10.54
CA CYS A 21 4.59 -2.63 -10.18
C CYS A 21 4.33 -3.77 -11.18
N ARG A 22 4.43 -3.51 -12.49
CA ARG A 22 4.25 -4.54 -13.53
C ARG A 22 5.29 -5.65 -13.45
N GLN A 23 6.56 -5.28 -13.25
CA GLN A 23 7.64 -6.25 -13.12
C GLN A 23 7.48 -7.11 -11.87
N LEU A 24 7.14 -6.49 -10.73
CA LEU A 24 6.91 -7.21 -9.48
C LEU A 24 5.67 -8.10 -9.55
N ALA A 25 4.55 -7.62 -10.12
CA ALA A 25 3.34 -8.42 -10.32
C ALA A 25 3.63 -9.69 -11.14
N THR A 26 4.37 -9.53 -12.24
CA THR A 26 4.80 -10.64 -13.11
C THR A 26 5.68 -11.64 -12.37
N ARG A 27 6.69 -11.17 -11.63
CA ARG A 27 7.65 -12.04 -10.92
C ARG A 27 7.05 -12.71 -9.69
N ALA A 28 6.20 -12.01 -8.95
CA ALA A 28 5.55 -12.52 -7.75
C ALA A 28 4.30 -13.36 -8.06
N GLY A 29 3.79 -13.31 -9.29
CA GLY A 29 2.59 -14.05 -9.70
C GLY A 29 1.33 -13.62 -8.94
N CYS A 30 1.20 -12.33 -8.62
CA CYS A 30 0.05 -11.81 -7.90
C CYS A 30 -0.36 -10.41 -8.38
N ASN A 31 -1.62 -10.05 -8.12
CA ASN A 31 -2.15 -8.75 -8.51
C ASN A 31 -1.59 -7.64 -7.63
N PHE A 32 -1.28 -6.50 -8.25
CA PHE A 32 -0.84 -5.28 -7.58
C PHE A 32 -1.93 -4.20 -7.70
N VAL A 33 -2.33 -3.63 -6.57
CA VAL A 33 -3.20 -2.46 -6.50
C VAL A 33 -2.33 -1.29 -6.06
N SER A 34 -1.92 -0.43 -7.00
CA SER A 34 -1.13 0.77 -6.70
C SER A 34 -2.05 1.90 -6.27
N VAL A 35 -1.89 2.37 -5.04
CA VAL A 35 -2.80 3.36 -4.43
C VAL A 35 -2.27 4.77 -4.68
N ASP A 36 -3.13 5.62 -5.27
CA ASP A 36 -2.88 7.05 -5.46
C ASP A 36 -3.37 7.82 -4.22
N TYR A 37 -2.59 7.75 -3.14
CA TYR A 37 -2.97 8.37 -1.87
C TYR A 37 -2.73 9.89 -1.90
N ARG A 38 -3.49 10.65 -1.10
CA ARG A 38 -3.34 12.11 -1.08
C ARG A 38 -2.00 12.53 -0.48
N LEU A 39 -1.41 13.56 -1.07
CA LEU A 39 -0.07 14.04 -0.73
C LEU A 39 -0.10 15.26 0.19
N ALA A 40 0.99 15.45 0.92
CA ALA A 40 1.29 16.68 1.63
C ALA A 40 1.85 17.74 0.65
N PRO A 41 1.70 19.04 0.95
CA PRO A 41 1.11 19.63 2.17
C PRO A 41 -0.42 19.71 2.19
N GLU A 42 -1.11 19.42 1.08
CA GLU A 42 -2.57 19.51 0.94
C GLU A 42 -3.28 18.55 1.91
N THR A 43 -2.72 17.35 2.09
CA THR A 43 -3.16 16.36 3.07
C THR A 43 -2.03 16.06 4.05
N ARG A 44 -2.16 16.57 5.28
CA ARG A 44 -1.20 16.34 6.36
C ARG A 44 -1.40 14.98 7.00
N PHE A 45 -0.40 14.52 7.75
CA PHE A 45 -0.54 13.37 8.65
C PHE A 45 -1.79 13.50 9.53
N PRO A 46 -2.62 12.44 9.70
CA PRO A 46 -2.42 11.06 9.23
C PRO A 46 -3.03 10.72 7.85
N GLY A 47 -3.43 11.69 7.03
CA GLY A 47 -4.30 11.45 5.87
C GLY A 47 -3.80 10.43 4.84
N ALA A 48 -2.50 10.40 4.51
CA ALA A 48 -1.96 9.37 3.62
C ALA A 48 -2.06 7.94 4.22
N VAL A 49 -1.92 7.80 5.54
CA VAL A 49 -2.12 6.52 6.25
C VAL A 49 -3.59 6.11 6.20
N ASP A 50 -4.50 7.07 6.37
CA ASP A 50 -5.94 6.83 6.27
C ASP A 50 -6.34 6.36 4.87
N ASP A 51 -5.83 6.99 3.82
CA ASP A 51 -6.10 6.60 2.43
C ASP A 51 -5.59 5.18 2.13
N CYS A 52 -4.36 4.88 2.54
CA CYS A 52 -3.73 3.57 2.30
C CYS A 52 -4.45 2.45 3.07
N TYR A 53 -4.90 2.73 4.30
CA TYR A 53 -5.69 1.79 5.09
C TYR A 53 -7.10 1.62 4.54
N ALA A 54 -7.76 2.70 4.12
CA ALA A 54 -9.06 2.65 3.46
C ALA A 54 -9.00 1.82 2.17
N ALA A 55 -7.93 1.96 1.38
CA ALA A 55 -7.69 1.12 0.21
C ALA A 55 -7.53 -0.36 0.58
N LEU A 56 -6.84 -0.68 1.69
CA LEU A 56 -6.73 -2.06 2.20
C LEU A 56 -8.10 -2.65 2.55
N CYS A 57 -8.90 -1.92 3.31
CA CYS A 57 -10.26 -2.35 3.66
C CYS A 57 -11.12 -2.51 2.40
N TRP A 58 -11.06 -1.55 1.48
CA TRP A 58 -11.85 -1.61 0.25
C TRP A 58 -11.50 -2.85 -0.60
N VAL A 59 -10.21 -3.17 -0.77
CA VAL A 59 -9.78 -4.38 -1.50
C VAL A 59 -10.24 -5.65 -0.78
N ALA A 60 -10.19 -5.69 0.55
CA ALA A 60 -10.66 -6.83 1.34
C ALA A 60 -12.18 -7.04 1.22
N GLU A 61 -12.95 -5.96 1.13
CA GLU A 61 -14.41 -5.97 0.98
C GLU A 61 -14.87 -6.18 -0.46
N ASN A 62 -14.02 -5.84 -1.46
CA ASN A 62 -14.36 -5.88 -2.89
C ASN A 62 -13.36 -6.71 -3.72
N PRO A 63 -13.03 -7.96 -3.32
CA PRO A 63 -11.97 -8.73 -3.95
C PRO A 63 -12.20 -8.97 -5.46
N ASP A 64 -13.44 -9.20 -5.87
CA ASP A 64 -13.80 -9.50 -7.26
C ASP A 64 -13.54 -8.31 -8.21
N LYS A 65 -13.54 -7.07 -7.70
CA LYS A 65 -13.31 -5.87 -8.51
C LYS A 65 -11.87 -5.76 -9.02
N VAL A 66 -10.94 -6.42 -8.33
CA VAL A 66 -9.50 -6.36 -8.60
C VAL A 66 -8.86 -7.75 -8.73
N GLY A 67 -9.69 -8.81 -8.75
CA GLY A 67 -9.23 -10.20 -8.78
C GLY A 67 -8.38 -10.57 -7.58
N ALA A 68 -8.64 -10.02 -6.40
CA ALA A 68 -7.87 -10.33 -5.19
C ALA A 68 -8.40 -11.59 -4.47
N ASP A 69 -7.53 -12.25 -3.73
CA ASP A 69 -7.90 -13.24 -2.72
C ASP A 69 -7.80 -12.56 -1.33
N PRO A 70 -8.93 -12.30 -0.64
CA PRO A 70 -8.92 -11.56 0.62
C PRO A 70 -8.22 -12.32 1.77
N SER A 71 -7.95 -13.62 1.59
CA SER A 71 -7.15 -14.41 2.53
C SER A 71 -5.63 -14.26 2.34
N LYS A 72 -5.20 -13.65 1.22
CA LYS A 72 -3.81 -13.51 0.78
C LYS A 72 -3.44 -12.06 0.47
N LEU A 73 -3.90 -11.14 1.31
CA LEU A 73 -3.54 -9.72 1.20
C LEU A 73 -2.12 -9.49 1.74
N GLY A 74 -1.44 -8.51 1.18
CA GLY A 74 -0.10 -8.09 1.61
C GLY A 74 0.14 -6.65 1.18
N VAL A 75 0.98 -5.94 1.92
CA VAL A 75 1.34 -4.53 1.64
C VAL A 75 2.78 -4.42 1.20
N ILE A 76 3.07 -3.48 0.31
CA ILE A 76 4.41 -3.19 -0.19
C ILE A 76 4.56 -1.69 -0.41
N GLY A 77 5.76 -1.17 -0.17
CA GLY A 77 6.10 0.19 -0.56
C GLY A 77 7.58 0.48 -0.37
N ASP A 78 8.01 1.61 -0.89
CA ASP A 78 9.39 2.06 -0.85
C ASP A 78 9.52 3.44 -0.18
N SER A 79 10.60 3.68 0.58
CA SER A 79 10.83 4.95 1.30
C SER A 79 9.62 5.38 2.16
N ALA A 80 8.95 6.48 1.80
CA ALA A 80 7.70 6.94 2.43
C ALA A 80 6.54 5.94 2.24
N GLY A 81 6.45 5.28 1.09
CA GLY A 81 5.52 4.18 0.85
C GLY A 81 5.81 2.96 1.72
N GLY A 82 7.09 2.70 2.00
CA GLY A 82 7.52 1.68 2.95
C GLY A 82 7.08 2.00 4.38
N ASN A 83 7.16 3.27 4.78
CA ASN A 83 6.58 3.76 6.04
C ASN A 83 5.06 3.53 6.08
N LEU A 84 4.35 3.92 5.02
CA LEU A 84 2.89 3.72 4.92
C LEU A 84 2.52 2.23 5.00
N ALA A 85 3.26 1.34 4.34
CA ALA A 85 3.06 -0.10 4.41
C ALA A 85 3.18 -0.63 5.85
N ALA A 86 4.23 -0.22 6.58
CA ALA A 86 4.42 -0.61 7.97
C ALA A 86 3.31 -0.06 8.88
N ALA A 87 2.94 1.22 8.71
CA ALA A 87 1.89 1.88 9.49
C ALA A 87 0.52 1.23 9.27
N VAL A 88 0.16 0.92 8.02
CA VAL A 88 -1.07 0.21 7.65
C VAL A 88 -1.09 -1.19 8.25
N ALA A 89 0.03 -1.93 8.20
CA ALA A 89 0.09 -3.26 8.78
C ALA A 89 -0.11 -3.24 10.30
N LEU A 90 0.50 -2.28 11.00
CA LEU A 90 0.28 -2.07 12.43
C LEU A 90 -1.17 -1.69 12.74
N ARG A 91 -1.77 -0.81 11.93
CA ARG A 91 -3.16 -0.40 12.10
C ARG A 91 -4.12 -1.57 11.91
N ALA A 92 -3.96 -2.34 10.84
CA ALA A 92 -4.78 -3.53 10.57
C ALA A 92 -4.69 -4.55 11.72
N GLN A 93 -3.49 -4.76 12.29
CA GLN A 93 -3.32 -5.62 13.45
C GLN A 93 -4.09 -5.09 14.68
N ARG A 94 -4.03 -3.77 14.95
CA ARG A 94 -4.68 -3.13 16.09
C ARG A 94 -6.20 -3.07 15.98
N GLU A 95 -6.71 -2.89 14.76
CA GLU A 95 -8.14 -2.78 14.49
C GLU A 95 -8.81 -4.15 14.19
N GLY A 96 -8.04 -5.24 14.18
CA GLY A 96 -8.56 -6.60 14.01
C GLY A 96 -8.71 -7.07 12.56
N GLY A 97 -8.23 -6.29 11.59
CA GLY A 97 -8.15 -6.67 10.18
C GLY A 97 -8.04 -5.46 9.24
N PRO A 98 -7.97 -5.69 7.92
CA PRO A 98 -7.89 -6.99 7.24
C PRO A 98 -6.60 -7.78 7.55
N ARG A 99 -6.65 -9.12 7.47
CA ARG A 99 -5.46 -9.96 7.74
C ARG A 99 -4.44 -9.82 6.60
N LEU A 100 -3.22 -9.44 6.95
CA LEU A 100 -2.08 -9.39 6.03
C LEU A 100 -1.22 -10.65 6.19
N GLY A 101 -0.88 -11.29 5.06
CA GLY A 101 0.04 -12.42 5.00
C GLY A 101 1.51 -12.00 4.92
N CYS A 102 1.80 -10.79 4.44
CA CYS A 102 3.16 -10.24 4.39
C CYS A 102 3.17 -8.70 4.34
N GLN A 103 4.34 -8.13 4.66
CA GLN A 103 4.70 -6.75 4.40
C GLN A 103 6.09 -6.72 3.73
N VAL A 104 6.24 -5.97 2.64
CA VAL A 104 7.51 -5.81 1.91
C VAL A 104 7.92 -4.34 2.00
N LEU A 105 8.99 -4.06 2.75
CA LEU A 105 9.40 -2.70 3.09
C LEU A 105 10.74 -2.37 2.42
N THR A 106 10.71 -1.59 1.35
CA THR A 106 11.92 -1.24 0.57
C THR A 106 12.51 0.07 1.09
N TYR A 107 13.68 0.03 1.73
CA TYR A 107 14.36 1.20 2.36
C TYR A 107 13.40 2.15 3.12
N PRO A 108 12.52 1.64 4.02
CA PRO A 108 11.43 2.42 4.59
C PRO A 108 11.92 3.51 5.54
N ALA A 109 11.24 4.65 5.57
CA ALA A 109 11.48 5.68 6.59
C ALA A 109 10.82 5.28 7.91
N VAL A 110 11.57 4.69 8.84
CA VAL A 110 11.03 4.21 10.13
C VAL A 110 11.73 4.78 11.36
N ASP A 111 12.70 5.67 11.15
CA ASP A 111 13.28 6.59 12.14
C ASP A 111 14.03 7.73 11.41
#